data_AF-A0A661P4B8-F1
#
_entry.id   AF-A0A661P4B8-F1
#
_cell.length_a   1.000
_cell.length_b   1.000
_cell.length_c   1.000
_cell.angle_alpha   90.00
_cell.angle_beta   90.00
_cell.angle_gamma   90.00
#
_symmetry.space_group_name_H-M   'P 1'
#
loop_
_entity.id
_entity.type
_entity.pdbx_description
1 polymer ?
#
loop_
_entity_poly.entity_id
_entity_poly.type
_entity_poly.pdbx_seq_one_letter_code
_entity_poly.pdbx_strand_id
1 'polypeptide(L)' 'MTLKITWYGHACFMVETHTAKLLIDPFISGNPLAPVQADDVK' A
#
# COMPACT_ATOMS: atom_id res chain seq x y z
N MET A 1 1.38 7.25 -19.12
CA MET A 1 0.45 7.37 -17.98
C MET A 1 0.30 5.99 -17.40
N THR A 2 0.92 5.70 -16.26
CA THR A 2 0.96 4.34 -15.71
C THR A 2 0.31 4.32 -14.35
N LEU A 3 -0.67 3.43 -14.18
CA LEU A 3 -1.24 3.07 -12.90
C LEU A 3 -0.35 1.99 -12.28
N LYS A 4 0.12 2.19 -11.05
CA LYS A 4 0.86 1.17 -10.31
C LYS A 4 0.06 0.76 -9.09
N ILE A 5 -0.15 -0.55 -8.94
CA ILE A 5 -0.85 -1.13 -7.81
C ILE A 5 0.14 -2.04 -7.09
N THR A 6 0.28 -1.83 -5.78
CA THR A 6 1.10 -2.66 -4.89
C THR A 6 0.19 -3.33 -3.88
N TRP A 7 0.33 -4.64 -3.71
CA TRP A 7 -0.37 -5.41 -2.67
C TRP A 7 0.56 -5.62 -1.47
N TYR A 8 0.07 -5.31 -0.27
CA TYR A 8 0.81 -5.43 0.97
C TYR A 8 0.31 -6.59 1.86
N GLY A 9 -0.49 -7.52 1.32
CA GLY A 9 -1.10 -8.60 2.12
C GLY A 9 -2.52 -8.26 2.59
N HIS A 10 -3.31 -9.30 2.92
CA HIS A 10 -4.73 -9.16 3.26
C HIS A 10 -5.47 -8.35 2.18
N ALA A 11 -6.28 -7.36 2.59
CA ALA A 11 -6.95 -6.39 1.74
C ALA A 11 -6.21 -5.04 1.68
N CYS A 12 -4.91 -4.98 2.07
CA CYS A 12 -4.12 -3.76 2.05
C CYS A 12 -3.48 -3.52 0.66
N PHE A 13 -3.83 -2.39 0.03
CA PHE A 13 -3.33 -2.03 -1.31
C PHE A 13 -2.88 -0.57 -1.37
N MET A 14 -1.80 -0.32 -2.12
CA MET A 14 -1.42 1.02 -2.56
C MET A 14 -1.70 1.17 -4.04
N VAL A 15 -2.45 2.22 -4.37
CA VAL A 15 -2.73 2.63 -5.75
C VAL A 15 -2.01 3.94 -6.00
N GLU A 16 -1.02 3.91 -6.90
CA GLU A 16 -0.23 5.07 -7.30
C GLU A 16 -0.63 5.50 -8.71
N THR A 17 -1.03 6.75 -8.84
CA THR A 17 -1.26 7.45 -10.10
C THR A 17 -0.21 8.55 -10.27
N HIS A 18 -0.26 9.30 -11.37
CA HIS A 18 0.65 10.45 -11.56
C HIS A 18 0.46 11.58 -10.56
N THR A 19 -0.73 11.72 -9.97
CA THR A 19 -1.10 12.87 -9.15
C THR A 19 -1.37 12.52 -7.69
N ALA A 20 -1.63 11.25 -7.40
CA ALA A 20 -2.05 10.81 -6.08
C ALA A 20 -1.58 9.39 -5.77
N LYS A 21 -1.40 9.14 -4.49
CA LYS A 21 -1.26 7.82 -3.89
C LYS A 21 -2.45 7.58 -2.96
N LEU A 22 -3.05 6.40 -3.04
CA LEU A 22 -4.17 6.00 -2.21
C LEU A 22 -3.82 4.68 -1.53
N LEU A 23 -3.79 4.69 -0.21
CA LEU A 23 -3.69 3.50 0.61
C LEU A 23 -5.09 3.04 1.01
N ILE A 24 -5.40 1.78 0.73
CA ILE A 24 -6.70 1.14 0.98
C ILE A 24 -6.49 0.07 2.05
N ASP A 25 -7.35 0.06 3.07
CA ASP A 25 -7.31 -0.82 4.26
C ASP A 25 -5.89 -0.94 4.85
N PRO A 26 -5.40 0.09 5.57
CA PRO A 26 -3.99 0.26 5.95
C PRO A 26 -3.52 -0.71 7.06
N PHE A 27 -3.82 -2.00 6.94
CA PHE A 27 -3.34 -3.06 7.82
C PHE A 27 -1.90 -3.45 7.45
N ILE A 28 -0.96 -2.58 7.83
CA ILE A 28 0.48 -2.79 7.66
C ILE A 28 1.10 -3.31 8.96
N SER A 29 0.87 -2.62 10.08
CA SER A 29 1.40 -3.03 11.38
C SER A 29 0.75 -4.32 11.87
N GLY A 30 1.57 -5.35 12.14
CA GLY A 30 1.10 -6.67 12.56
C GLY A 30 0.62 -7.56 11.42
N ASN A 31 0.68 -7.10 10.17
CA ASN A 31 0.43 -7.94 9.00
C ASN A 31 1.71 -8.73 8.65
N PRO A 32 1.71 -10.07 8.78
CA PRO A 32 2.90 -10.89 8.55
C PRO A 32 3.33 -10.95 7.08
N LEU A 33 2.45 -10.55 6.16
CA LEU A 33 2.71 -10.50 4.73
C LEU A 33 3.10 -9.12 4.24
N ALA A 34 3.00 -8.08 5.09
CA ALA A 34 3.40 -6.74 4.71
C ALA A 34 4.93 -6.67 4.54
N PRO A 35 5.42 -6.32 3.34
CA PRO A 35 6.86 -6.25 3.06
C PRO A 35 7.51 -4.96 3.58
N VAL A 36 6.73 -4.05 4.18
CA VAL A 36 7.15 -2.71 4.61
C VAL A 36 6.57 -2.39 5.99
N GLN A 37 7.15 -1.41 6.69
CA GLN A 37 6.58 -0.87 7.93
C GLN A 37 5.55 0.23 7.63
N ALA A 38 4.68 0.53 8.59
CA ALA A 38 3.64 1.54 8.40
C ALA A 38 4.20 2.94 8.10
N ASP A 39 5.35 3.29 8.69
CA ASP A 39 6.02 4.57 8.43
C ASP A 39 6.63 4.70 7.03
N ASP A 40 6.79 3.58 6.30
CA ASP A 40 7.34 3.56 4.94
C ASP A 40 6.30 3.95 3.88
N VAL A 41 5.01 3.87 4.21
CA VAL A 41 3.88 4.21 3.32
C VAL A 41 3.27 5.55 3.73
N LYS A 42 3.64 6.60 2.97
CA LYS A 42 3.17 7.99 3.12
C LYS A 42 2.45 8.49 1.88
#